data_AF-A0A517YAG1-F1
#
_entry.id   AF-A0A517YAG1-F1
#
_cell.length_a   1.000
_cell.length_b   1.000
_cell.length_c   1.000
_cell.angle_alpha   90.00
_cell.angle_beta   90.00
_cell.angle_gamma   90.00
#
_symmetry.space_group_name_H-M   'P 1'
#
loop_
_entity.id
_entity.type
_entity.pdbx_description
1 polymer ?
#
loop_
_entity_poly.entity_id
_entity_poly.type
_entity_poly.pdbx_seq_one_letter_code
_entity_poly.pdbx_strand_id
1 'polypeptide(L)'
;MSKLKLLGIVGVISTALAMLAWGQPKPAVPTHSEDALAGLMRAKLASSQKVVEGLMASDFDLIRKGAEEMAKVCDATNWHATDDQVYSHYRAELRRTAKKLILLAEEKNLDGSSYTYMNSLTTCISCHEHCRHVLHISEKGPDLRVIPIPTTELENSSDRTRPYRR
;
A
#
# COMPACT_ATOMS: atom_id res chain seq x y z
N MET A 1 2.02 -47.85 -61.23
CA MET A 1 1.35 -46.52 -61.26
C MET A 1 0.98 -46.13 -59.84
N SER A 2 2.00 -45.76 -59.07
CA SER A 2 2.08 -45.95 -57.61
C SER A 2 2.44 -44.63 -56.92
N LYS A 3 1.61 -44.25 -55.94
CA LYS A 3 1.99 -43.60 -54.66
C LYS A 3 2.79 -42.27 -54.70
N LEU A 4 2.66 -41.43 -55.73
CA LEU A 4 3.42 -40.16 -55.78
C LEU A 4 2.59 -38.87 -55.66
N LYS A 5 1.26 -38.94 -55.50
CA LYS A 5 0.40 -37.73 -55.40
C LYS A 5 -0.17 -37.46 -54.00
N LEU A 6 0.15 -38.28 -53.00
CA LEU A 6 -0.40 -38.12 -51.64
C LEU A 6 0.54 -37.45 -50.63
N LEU A 7 1.76 -37.05 -51.02
CA LEU A 7 2.71 -36.37 -50.12
C LEU A 7 2.62 -34.83 -50.16
N GLY A 8 1.95 -34.24 -51.15
CA GLY A 8 1.94 -32.77 -51.33
C GLY A 8 1.01 -32.00 -50.39
N ILE A 9 -0.02 -32.64 -49.82
CA ILE A 9 -1.05 -31.95 -49.03
C ILE A 9 -0.77 -32.01 -47.51
N VAL A 10 -0.06 -33.04 -47.04
CA VAL A 10 0.30 -33.18 -45.61
C VAL A 10 1.43 -32.21 -45.22
N GLY A 11 2.32 -31.85 -46.15
CA GLY A 11 3.44 -30.94 -45.87
C GLY A 11 3.05 -29.48 -45.63
N VAL A 12 1.92 -29.01 -46.17
CA VAL A 12 1.49 -27.61 -46.05
C VAL A 12 0.65 -27.35 -44.78
N ILE A 13 -0.05 -28.37 -44.28
CA ILE A 13 -0.86 -28.24 -43.05
C ILE A 13 0.03 -28.32 -41.80
N SER A 14 1.12 -29.09 -41.82
CA SER A 14 2.07 -29.15 -40.70
C SER A 14 2.90 -27.88 -40.49
N THR A 15 3.14 -27.08 -41.53
CA THR A 15 3.88 -25.82 -41.38
C THR A 15 3.00 -24.65 -40.95
N ALA A 16 1.71 -24.65 -41.30
CA ALA A 16 0.76 -23.64 -40.83
C ALA A 16 0.43 -23.77 -39.33
N LEU A 17 0.44 -24.99 -38.78
CA LEU A 17 0.17 -25.20 -37.35
C LEU A 17 1.37 -24.86 -36.45
N ALA A 18 2.60 -24.90 -36.98
CA ALA A 18 3.80 -24.53 -36.24
C ALA A 18 3.94 -23.00 -36.04
N MET A 19 3.33 -22.19 -36.92
CA MET A 19 3.38 -20.72 -36.84
C MET A 19 2.39 -20.13 -35.83
N LEU A 20 1.37 -20.86 -35.40
CA LEU A 20 0.36 -20.36 -34.44
C LEU A 20 0.74 -20.60 -32.98
N ALA A 21 1.77 -21.40 -32.70
CA ALA A 21 2.20 -21.77 -31.35
C ALA A 21 3.23 -20.82 -30.73
N TRP A 22 3.80 -19.87 -31.49
CA TRP A 22 4.81 -18.92 -31.00
C TRP A 22 4.29 -17.51 -30.72
N GLY A 23 3.02 -17.23 -31.02
CA GLY A 23 2.46 -15.87 -30.92
C GLY A 23 1.56 -15.60 -29.71
N GLN A 24 1.35 -16.57 -28.81
CA GLN A 24 0.51 -16.32 -27.63
C GLN A 24 1.33 -15.58 -26.58
N PRO A 25 1.04 -14.30 -26.26
CA PRO A 25 1.68 -13.62 -25.15
C PRO A 25 1.40 -14.43 -23.88
N LYS A 26 2.46 -14.84 -23.20
CA LYS A 26 2.38 -15.57 -21.94
C LYS A 26 1.47 -14.76 -21.00
N PRO A 27 0.31 -15.29 -20.56
CA PRO A 27 -0.52 -14.56 -19.62
C PRO A 27 0.34 -14.25 -18.39
N ALA A 28 0.39 -12.97 -18.00
CA ALA A 28 1.12 -12.54 -16.82
C ALA A 28 0.53 -13.30 -15.63
N VAL A 29 1.28 -14.25 -15.10
CA VAL A 29 0.92 -14.97 -13.88
C VAL A 29 0.91 -13.90 -12.79
N PRO A 30 -0.22 -13.64 -12.10
CA PRO A 30 -0.22 -12.73 -10.97
C PRO A 30 0.77 -13.29 -9.95
N THR A 31 1.84 -12.55 -9.71
CA THR A 31 2.86 -12.94 -8.75
C THR A 31 2.24 -12.81 -7.36
N HIS A 32 2.09 -13.93 -6.65
CA HIS A 32 1.55 -13.97 -5.28
C HIS A 32 2.22 -12.97 -4.30
N SER A 33 3.37 -12.38 -4.67
CA SER A 33 4.09 -11.36 -3.92
C SER A 33 3.42 -9.97 -3.92
N GLU A 34 2.79 -9.54 -5.02
CA GLU A 34 2.22 -8.17 -5.10
C GLU A 34 0.95 -8.05 -4.26
N ASP A 35 0.05 -9.04 -4.35
CA ASP A 35 -1.17 -9.08 -3.54
C ASP A 35 -0.85 -9.21 -2.04
N ALA A 36 0.17 -10.00 -1.70
CA ALA A 36 0.64 -10.12 -0.32
C ALA A 36 1.20 -8.78 0.22
N LEU A 37 1.99 -8.06 -0.59
CA LEU A 37 2.50 -6.74 -0.23
C LEU A 37 1.36 -5.73 -0.04
N ALA A 38 0.40 -5.70 -0.96
CA ALA A 38 -0.77 -4.84 -0.86
C ALA A 38 -1.61 -5.16 0.39
N GLY A 39 -1.75 -6.44 0.74
CA GLY A 39 -2.36 -6.89 1.99
C GLY A 39 -1.64 -6.35 3.22
N LEU A 40 -0.31 -6.42 3.26
CA LEU A 40 0.49 -5.87 4.36
C LEU A 40 0.37 -4.35 4.46
N MET A 41 0.33 -3.62 3.34
CA MET A 41 0.14 -2.16 3.37
C MET A 41 -1.25 -1.77 3.90
N ARG A 42 -2.29 -2.52 3.54
CA ARG A 42 -3.63 -2.33 4.13
C ARG A 42 -3.64 -2.63 5.62
N ALA A 43 -2.95 -3.68 6.05
CA ALA A 43 -2.80 -4.01 7.47
C ALA A 43 -2.12 -2.87 8.24
N LYS A 44 -1.05 -2.25 7.71
CA LYS A 44 -0.41 -1.08 8.34
C LYS A 44 -1.37 0.08 8.50
N LEU A 45 -2.13 0.39 7.45
CA LEU A 45 -3.12 1.46 7.48
C LEU A 45 -4.16 1.19 8.57
N ALA A 46 -4.72 -0.02 8.61
CA ALA A 46 -5.70 -0.43 9.61
C ALA A 46 -5.13 -0.34 11.04
N SER A 47 -3.91 -0.82 11.28
CA SER A 47 -3.24 -0.71 12.57
C SER A 47 -3.02 0.76 12.99
N SER A 48 -2.60 1.61 12.05
CA SER A 48 -2.41 3.06 12.30
C SER A 48 -3.73 3.76 12.62
N GLN A 49 -4.80 3.44 11.90
CA GLN A 49 -6.15 3.96 12.16
C GLN A 49 -6.65 3.55 13.55
N LYS A 50 -6.40 2.30 13.95
CA LYS A 50 -6.73 1.81 15.29
C LYS A 50 -5.98 2.54 16.40
N VAL A 51 -4.70 2.85 16.19
CA VAL A 51 -3.94 3.65 17.17
C VAL A 51 -4.53 5.04 17.32
N VAL A 52 -4.84 5.76 16.22
CA VAL A 52 -5.42 7.11 16.33
C VAL A 52 -6.84 7.09 16.91
N GLU A 53 -7.64 6.08 16.60
CA GLU A 53 -8.94 5.88 17.24
C GLU A 53 -8.79 5.76 18.76
N GLY A 54 -7.85 4.93 19.21
CA GLY A 54 -7.53 4.78 20.63
C GLY A 54 -7.03 6.08 21.27
N LEU A 55 -6.18 6.85 20.58
CA LEU A 55 -5.71 8.15 21.07
C LEU A 55 -6.87 9.13 21.25
N MET A 56 -7.78 9.23 20.28
CA MET A 56 -8.92 10.15 20.35
C MET A 56 -9.92 9.76 21.44
N ALA A 57 -10.09 8.46 21.70
CA ALA A 57 -10.97 7.95 22.75
C ALA A 57 -10.30 7.82 24.12
N SER A 58 -8.99 8.08 24.23
CA SER A 58 -8.16 7.72 25.41
C SER A 58 -8.27 6.23 25.80
N ASP A 59 -8.48 5.36 24.81
CA ASP A 59 -8.55 3.90 24.98
C ASP A 59 -7.15 3.29 24.82
N PHE A 60 -6.47 3.10 25.95
CA PHE A 60 -5.13 2.52 25.98
C PHE A 60 -5.07 1.07 25.50
N ASP A 61 -6.14 0.28 25.67
CA ASP A 61 -6.16 -1.09 25.15
C ASP A 61 -6.25 -1.07 23.62
N LEU A 62 -6.99 -0.12 23.03
CA LEU A 62 -7.08 0.05 21.59
C LEU A 62 -5.77 0.57 20.99
N ILE A 63 -5.10 1.53 21.65
CA ILE A 63 -3.75 1.98 21.29
C ILE A 63 -2.78 0.79 21.29
N ARG A 64 -2.76 0.01 22.38
CA ARG A 64 -1.88 -1.16 22.52
C ARG A 64 -2.14 -2.17 21.42
N LYS A 65 -3.40 -2.56 21.18
CA LYS A 65 -3.77 -3.53 20.13
C LYS A 65 -3.36 -3.05 18.74
N GLY A 66 -3.61 -1.79 18.40
CA GLY A 66 -3.17 -1.21 17.12
C GLY A 66 -1.65 -1.23 16.97
N ALA A 67 -0.92 -0.91 18.03
CA ALA A 67 0.54 -0.93 18.05
C ALA A 67 1.13 -2.35 17.96
N GLU A 68 0.54 -3.34 18.64
CA GLU A 68 0.90 -4.76 18.53
C GLU A 68 0.69 -5.29 17.11
N GLU A 69 -0.45 -4.96 16.50
CA GLU A 69 -0.73 -5.32 15.11
C GLU A 69 0.27 -4.66 14.16
N MET A 70 0.58 -3.37 14.35
CA MET A 70 1.62 -2.68 13.59
C MET A 70 2.98 -3.38 13.72
N ALA A 71 3.39 -3.74 14.94
CA ALA A 71 4.65 -4.43 15.19
C ALA A 71 4.70 -5.80 14.47
N LYS A 72 3.61 -6.58 14.52
CA LYS A 72 3.50 -7.85 13.78
C LYS A 72 3.65 -7.66 12.28
N VAL A 73 3.05 -6.62 11.72
CA VAL A 73 3.21 -6.32 10.29
C VAL A 73 4.68 -5.98 9.99
N CYS A 74 5.35 -5.21 10.85
CA CYS A 74 6.79 -4.86 10.69
C CYS A 74 7.73 -6.07 10.73
N ASP A 75 7.37 -7.14 11.43
CA ASP A 75 8.17 -8.36 11.51
C ASP A 75 7.89 -9.35 10.35
N ALA A 76 6.90 -9.08 9.48
CA ALA A 76 6.61 -9.91 8.32
C ALA A 76 7.72 -9.82 7.26
N THR A 77 8.27 -10.97 6.88
CA THR A 77 9.41 -11.11 5.93
C THR A 77 9.12 -10.57 4.54
N ASN A 78 7.84 -10.53 4.13
CA ASN A 78 7.43 -10.10 2.79
C ASN A 78 7.57 -8.57 2.59
N TRP A 79 8.01 -7.84 3.63
CA TRP A 79 8.25 -6.40 3.59
C TRP A 79 9.70 -6.03 3.18
N HIS A 80 10.48 -6.96 2.62
CA HIS A 80 11.85 -6.72 2.13
C HIS A 80 11.92 -6.60 0.60
N ALA A 81 11.44 -5.47 0.07
CA ALA A 81 11.48 -5.21 -1.37
C ALA A 81 12.89 -4.83 -1.90
N THR A 82 13.77 -4.30 -1.03
CA THR A 82 15.10 -3.82 -1.39
C THR A 82 16.02 -3.79 -0.17
N ASP A 83 17.32 -3.93 -0.41
CA ASP A 83 18.41 -3.82 0.58
C ASP A 83 18.86 -2.37 0.81
N ASP A 84 18.15 -1.38 0.26
CA ASP A 84 18.46 0.04 0.45
C ASP A 84 18.52 0.42 1.95
N GLN A 85 19.59 1.11 2.34
CA GLN A 85 19.87 1.42 3.75
C GLN A 85 18.84 2.38 4.34
N VAL A 86 18.38 3.37 3.55
CA VAL A 86 17.40 4.37 4.00
C VAL A 86 16.03 3.72 4.19
N TYR A 87 15.61 2.88 3.24
CA TYR A 87 14.41 2.06 3.37
C TYR A 87 14.47 1.14 4.59
N SER A 88 15.60 0.47 4.82
CA SER A 88 15.81 -0.37 5.99
C SER A 88 15.72 0.42 7.30
N HIS A 89 16.29 1.62 7.33
CA HIS A 89 16.19 2.53 8.47
C HIS A 89 14.73 2.89 8.80
N TYR A 90 13.92 3.29 7.80
CA TYR A 90 12.52 3.62 8.03
C TYR A 90 11.71 2.44 8.55
N ARG A 91 11.94 1.22 8.04
CA ARG A 91 11.27 0.01 8.58
C ARG A 91 11.67 -0.24 10.03
N ALA A 92 12.95 -0.10 10.34
CA ALA A 92 13.44 -0.28 11.71
C ALA A 92 12.85 0.78 12.65
N GLU A 93 12.71 2.03 12.20
CA GLU A 93 12.08 3.10 12.99
C GLU A 93 10.58 2.87 13.21
N LEU A 94 9.84 2.46 12.18
CA LEU A 94 8.43 2.14 12.34
C LEU A 94 8.21 0.99 13.33
N ARG A 95 9.09 -0.02 13.31
CA ARG A 95 9.06 -1.10 14.31
C ARG A 95 9.38 -0.59 15.73
N ARG A 96 10.36 0.29 15.88
CA ARG A 96 10.73 0.88 17.18
C ARG A 96 9.60 1.70 17.76
N THR A 97 8.99 2.58 16.96
CA THR A 97 7.84 3.39 17.38
C THR A 97 6.61 2.54 17.71
N ALA A 98 6.32 1.48 16.95
CA ALA A 98 5.26 0.54 17.28
C ALA A 98 5.48 -0.12 18.66
N LYS A 99 6.69 -0.61 18.94
CA LYS A 99 7.01 -1.17 20.27
C LYS A 99 6.94 -0.13 21.38
N LYS A 100 7.36 1.11 21.12
CA LYS A 100 7.28 2.19 22.10
C LYS A 100 5.83 2.58 22.40
N LEU A 101 4.93 2.57 21.40
CA LEU A 101 3.49 2.77 21.59
C LEU A 101 2.87 1.71 22.50
N ILE A 102 3.26 0.44 22.37
CA ILE A 102 2.80 -0.64 23.26
C ILE A 102 3.15 -0.30 24.71
N LEU A 103 4.43 0.02 24.99
CA LEU A 103 4.89 0.36 26.33
C LEU A 103 4.18 1.60 26.90
N LEU A 104 4.04 2.65 26.10
CA LEU A 104 3.38 3.88 26.56
C LEU A 104 1.88 3.69 26.81
N ALA A 105 1.23 2.81 26.06
CA ALA A 105 -0.16 2.44 26.31
C ALA A 105 -0.30 1.64 27.61
N GLU A 106 0.61 0.70 27.90
CA GLU A 106 0.67 -0.02 29.17
C GLU A 106 0.92 0.91 30.36
N GLU A 107 1.78 1.91 30.18
CA GLU A 107 2.04 2.98 31.16
C GLU A 107 0.90 4.01 31.27
N LYS A 108 -0.14 3.91 30.44
CA LYS A 108 -1.24 4.88 30.31
C LYS A 108 -0.77 6.32 30.05
N ASN A 109 0.31 6.46 29.28
CA ASN A 109 0.92 7.73 28.92
C ASN A 109 0.36 8.25 27.59
N LEU A 110 -0.72 9.02 27.63
CA LEU A 110 -1.42 9.52 26.44
C LEU A 110 -0.57 10.51 25.63
N ASP A 111 0.11 11.44 26.31
CA ASP A 111 0.95 12.46 25.65
C ASP A 111 2.14 11.80 24.93
N GLY A 112 2.82 10.88 25.62
CA GLY A 112 3.90 10.09 25.05
C GLY A 112 3.40 9.25 23.87
N SER A 113 2.22 8.63 24.00
CA SER A 113 1.61 7.84 22.91
C SER A 113 1.29 8.72 21.70
N SER A 114 0.76 9.93 21.94
CA SER A 114 0.44 10.89 20.90
C SER A 114 1.68 11.33 20.13
N TYR A 115 2.75 11.72 20.83
CA TYR A 115 4.01 12.12 20.18
C TYR A 115 4.65 10.95 19.40
N THR A 116 4.64 9.75 20.00
CA THR A 116 5.20 8.55 19.35
C THR A 116 4.41 8.17 18.10
N TYR A 117 3.08 8.35 18.11
CA TYR A 117 2.23 8.15 16.94
C TYR A 117 2.50 9.18 15.84
N MET A 118 2.70 10.45 16.17
CA MET A 118 3.09 11.45 15.16
C MET A 118 4.43 11.10 14.50
N ASN A 119 5.39 10.58 15.28
CA ASN A 119 6.67 10.10 14.74
C ASN A 119 6.47 8.88 13.82
N SER A 120 5.61 7.93 14.20
CA SER A 120 5.34 6.76 13.35
C SER A 120 4.63 7.15 12.04
N LEU A 121 3.67 8.08 12.10
CA LEU A 121 3.02 8.64 10.91
C LEU A 121 4.03 9.33 9.98
N THR A 122 4.90 10.16 10.54
CA THR A 122 5.97 10.84 9.78
C THR A 122 6.90 9.82 9.12
N THR A 123 7.29 8.76 9.84
CA THR A 123 8.10 7.66 9.31
C THR A 123 7.45 6.98 8.10
N CYS A 124 6.13 6.75 8.15
CA CYS A 124 5.37 6.19 7.01
C CYS A 124 5.43 7.11 5.78
N ILE A 125 5.21 8.42 5.98
CA ILE A 125 5.23 9.41 4.90
C ILE A 125 6.63 9.48 4.27
N SER A 126 7.68 9.63 5.08
CA SER A 126 9.06 9.71 4.58
C SER A 126 9.50 8.43 3.87
N CYS A 127 9.10 7.26 4.36
CA CYS A 127 9.36 6.00 3.68
C CYS A 127 8.69 5.97 2.30
N HIS A 128 7.43 6.39 2.20
CA HIS A 128 6.70 6.42 0.93
C HIS A 128 7.26 7.45 -0.05
N GLU A 129 7.72 8.60 0.45
CA GLU A 129 8.42 9.60 -0.34
C GLU A 129 9.70 9.01 -0.95
N HIS A 130 10.53 8.34 -0.14
CA HIS A 130 11.74 7.67 -0.60
C HIS A 130 11.45 6.56 -1.62
N CYS A 131 10.45 5.72 -1.35
CA CYS A 131 10.01 4.67 -2.26
C CYS A 131 9.54 5.21 -3.63
N ARG A 132 8.90 6.38 -3.65
CA ARG A 132 8.38 6.99 -4.87
C ARG A 132 9.45 7.74 -5.65
N HIS A 133 10.29 8.52 -4.96
CA HIS A 133 11.15 9.51 -5.60
C HIS A 133 12.61 9.06 -5.73
N VAL A 134 13.07 8.08 -4.94
CA VAL A 134 14.45 7.58 -5.00
C VAL A 134 14.50 6.16 -5.53
N LEU A 135 13.63 5.27 -5.02
CA LEU A 135 13.63 3.86 -5.42
C LEU A 135 12.75 3.58 -6.64
N HIS A 136 11.80 4.47 -6.96
CA HIS A 136 10.83 4.30 -8.06
C HIS A 136 10.06 2.97 -8.02
N ILE A 137 9.85 2.40 -6.83
CA ILE A 137 9.13 1.12 -6.65
C ILE A 137 7.61 1.29 -6.44
N SER A 138 7.12 2.53 -6.51
CA SER A 138 5.71 2.87 -6.28
C SER A 138 5.30 4.09 -7.12
N GLU A 139 5.45 4.00 -8.44
CA GLU A 139 5.17 5.11 -9.37
C GLU A 139 3.66 5.37 -9.55
N LYS A 140 2.82 4.34 -9.42
CA LYS A 140 1.37 4.46 -9.59
C LYS A 140 0.69 4.58 -8.22
N GLY A 141 0.24 5.79 -7.89
CA GLY A 141 -0.61 6.00 -6.71
C GLY A 141 -1.93 5.22 -6.85
N PRO A 142 -2.59 4.85 -5.73
CA PRO A 142 -3.93 4.28 -5.81
C PRO A 142 -4.88 5.27 -6.48
N ASP A 143 -5.81 4.75 -7.30
CA ASP A 143 -6.94 5.53 -7.81
C ASP A 143 -7.86 5.88 -6.62
N LEU A 144 -7.63 7.05 -6.02
CA LEU A 144 -8.42 7.55 -4.91
C LEU A 144 -9.73 8.11 -5.47
N ARG A 145 -10.82 7.36 -5.32
CA ARG A 145 -12.16 7.95 -5.51
C ARG A 145 -12.37 9.02 -4.45
N VAL A 146 -12.33 10.28 -4.88
CA VAL A 146 -12.70 11.42 -4.04
C VAL A 146 -14.19 11.30 -3.76
N ILE A 147 -14.54 10.93 -2.52
CA ILE A 147 -15.91 11.06 -2.03
C ILE A 147 -16.05 12.52 -1.60
N PRO A 148 -16.87 13.34 -2.28
CA PRO A 148 -17.06 14.72 -1.87
C PRO A 148 -17.67 14.73 -0.47
N ILE A 149 -17.08 15.50 0.44
CA ILE A 149 -17.69 15.80 1.73
C ILE A 149 -18.90 16.69 1.43
N PRO A 150 -20.12 16.32 1.84
CA PRO A 150 -21.28 17.19 1.68
C PRO A 150 -21.06 18.49 2.46
N THR A 151 -20.71 19.58 1.79
CA THR A 151 -20.68 20.92 2.37
C THR A 151 -22.08 21.52 2.27
N THR A 152 -23.05 20.97 3.01
CA THR A 152 -24.38 21.56 3.08
C THR A 152 -24.30 22.87 3.86
N GLU A 153 -24.24 24.01 3.15
CA GLU A 153 -24.84 25.33 3.49
C GLU A 153 -24.29 26.55 2.69
N LEU A 154 -23.54 26.42 1.60
CA LEU A 154 -23.05 27.60 0.85
C LEU A 154 -23.37 27.68 -0.64
N GLU A 155 -24.12 26.73 -1.21
CA GLU A 155 -24.57 26.84 -2.61
C GLU A 155 -25.89 27.61 -2.78
N ASN A 156 -26.51 28.07 -1.68
CA ASN A 156 -27.80 28.79 -1.72
C ASN A 156 -27.75 30.20 -1.10
N SER A 157 -26.69 30.98 -1.34
CA SER A 157 -26.77 32.43 -1.20
C SER A 157 -26.41 33.11 -2.52
N SER A 158 -27.44 33.53 -3.23
CA SER A 158 -27.38 34.41 -4.39
C SER A 158 -26.98 35.85 -4.01
N ASP A 159 -26.09 36.05 -3.04
CA ASP A 159 -25.55 37.37 -2.70
C ASP A 159 -24.03 37.39 -2.87
N ARG A 160 -23.63 37.49 -4.13
CA ARG A 160 -22.24 37.54 -4.58
C ARG A 160 -21.67 38.97 -4.53
N THR A 161 -22.05 39.78 -3.53
CA THR A 161 -21.69 41.22 -3.51
C THR A 161 -21.06 41.77 -2.23
N ARG A 162 -20.75 40.98 -1.19
CA ARG A 162 -20.03 41.53 -0.03
C ARG A 162 -18.51 41.46 -0.19
N PRO A 163 -17.80 42.59 -0.36
CA PRO A 163 -16.35 42.60 -0.35
C PRO A 163 -15.84 42.28 1.06
N TYR A 164 -14.91 41.32 1.11
CA TYR A 164 -14.20 40.92 2.32
C TYR A 164 -13.50 42.15 2.94
N ARG A 165 -13.99 42.61 4.09
CA ARG A 165 -13.32 43.65 4.87
C ARG A 165 -12.19 42.99 5.68
N ARG A 166 -10.96 43.43 5.43
CA ARG A 166 -9.79 43.09 6.25
C ARG A 166 -9.94 43.63 7.66
#